data_AF-A0A318TG16-F1
#
_entry.id   AF-A0A318TG16-F1
#
_cell.length_a   1.000
_cell.length_b   1.000
_cell.length_c   1.000
_cell.angle_alpha   90.00
_cell.angle_beta   90.00
_cell.angle_gamma   90.00
#
_symmetry.space_group_name_H-M   'P 1'
#
loop_
_entity.id
_entity.type
_entity.pdbx_description
1 polymer ?
#
loop_
_entity_poly.entity_id
_entity_poly.type
_entity_poly.pdbx_seq_one_letter_code
_entity_poly.pdbx_strand_id
1 'polypeptide(L)' 'MRTVDPGFDIDRYRRLLAEANDEASRLALIDLLIEENARDRLEAADAHRQAMQQAEAIRRLIEHPGY' A
#
# COMPACT_ATOMS: atom_id res chain seq x y z
N MET A 1 8.10 -5.53 -20.10
CA MET A 1 6.81 -5.16 -19.48
C MET A 1 7.17 -4.43 -18.20
N ARG A 2 7.07 -3.08 -18.18
CA ARG A 2 7.42 -2.27 -17.02
C ARG A 2 6.30 -2.48 -16.00
N THR A 3 6.56 -3.26 -14.96
CA THR A 3 5.67 -3.32 -13.80
C THR A 3 5.63 -1.93 -13.22
N VAL A 4 4.53 -1.22 -13.48
CA VAL A 4 4.22 0.01 -12.75
C VAL A 4 3.83 -0.49 -11.38
N ASP A 5 4.78 -0.50 -10.45
CA ASP A 5 4.46 -0.59 -9.04
C ASP A 5 3.43 0.51 -8.76
N PRO A 6 2.23 0.18 -8.26
CA PRO A 6 1.25 1.21 -7.87
C PRO A 6 1.69 1.96 -6.61
N GLY A 7 2.87 1.65 -6.05
CA GLY A 7 3.38 2.26 -4.84
C GLY A 7 3.66 3.76 -5.00
N PHE A 8 3.15 4.52 -4.03
CA PHE A 8 3.52 5.88 -3.65
C PHE A 8 4.48 6.63 -4.61
N ASP A 9 3.92 7.27 -5.65
CA ASP A 9 4.67 8.01 -6.66
C ASP A 9 5.11 9.39 -6.13
N ILE A 10 6.26 9.39 -5.46
CA ILE A 10 6.89 10.58 -4.87
C ILE A 10 7.08 11.69 -5.91
N ASP A 11 7.37 11.36 -7.17
CA ASP A 11 7.63 12.35 -8.23
C ASP A 11 6.35 13.02 -8.74
N ARG A 12 5.24 12.28 -8.76
CA ARG A 12 3.90 12.86 -9.00
C ARG A 12 3.52 13.82 -7.88
N TYR A 13 3.74 13.42 -6.63
CA TYR A 13 3.38 14.24 -5.47
C TYR A 13 4.23 15.50 -5.32
N ARG A 14 5.53 15.43 -5.64
CA ARG A 14 6.41 16.61 -5.71
C ARG A 14 5.94 17.63 -6.74
N ARG A 15 5.42 17.19 -7.88
CA ARG A 15 4.86 18.09 -8.91
C ARG A 15 3.57 18.75 -8.42
N LEU A 16 2.64 17.98 -7.87
CA LEU A 16 1.39 18.52 -7.32
C LEU A 16 1.63 19.52 -6.18
N LEU A 17 2.64 19.27 -5.32
CA LEU A 17 3.04 20.19 -4.25
C LEU A 17 3.64 21.50 -4.80
N ALA A 18 4.39 21.42 -5.90
CA ALA A 18 4.94 22.59 -6.57
C ALA A 18 3.86 23.41 -7.30
N GLU A 19 2.80 22.76 -7.79
CA GLU A 19 1.64 23.40 -8.41
C GLU A 19 0.68 24.02 -7.38
N ALA A 20 0.64 23.49 -6.16
CA ALA A 20 -0.09 24.04 -5.04
C ALA A 20 0.59 25.33 -4.52
N ASN A 21 0.28 26.46 -5.15
CA ASN A 21 0.88 27.76 -4.81
C ASN A 21 0.26 28.41 -3.55
N ASP A 22 -0.98 28.06 -3.21
CA ASP A 22 -1.66 28.50 -1.98
C ASP A 22 -1.45 27.52 -0.82
N GLU A 23 -1.32 28.05 0.40
CA GLU A 23 -1.05 27.26 1.61
C GLU A 23 -2.18 26.26 1.92
N ALA A 24 -3.44 26.61 1.69
CA ALA A 24 -4.56 25.70 1.93
C ALA A 24 -4.54 24.53 0.95
N SER A 25 -4.17 24.78 -0.31
CA SER A 25 -4.01 23.73 -1.32
C SER A 25 -2.83 22.80 -1.01
N ARG A 26 -1.74 23.33 -0.44
CA ARG A 26 -0.60 22.51 0.00
C ARG A 26 -0.99 21.59 1.15
N LEU A 27 -1.69 22.12 2.16
CA LEU A 27 -2.13 21.33 3.32
C LEU A 27 -3.14 20.25 2.89
N ALA A 28 -4.12 20.60 2.07
CA ALA A 28 -5.10 19.63 1.56
C ALA A 28 -4.44 18.52 0.73
N LEU A 29 -3.40 18.85 -0.04
CA LEU A 29 -2.61 17.86 -0.75
C LEU A 29 -1.84 16.97 0.21
N ILE A 30 -1.13 17.54 1.20
CA ILE A 30 -0.39 16.77 2.21
C ILE A 30 -1.30 15.77 2.96
N ASP A 31 -2.49 16.21 3.36
CA ASP A 31 -3.47 15.35 4.03
C ASP A 31 -3.90 14.18 3.14
N LEU A 32 -4.19 14.46 1.87
CA LEU A 32 -4.50 13.41 0.89
C LEU A 32 -3.36 12.40 0.75
N LEU A 33 -2.11 12.86 0.70
CA LEU A 33 -0.94 11.98 0.61
C LEU A 33 -0.77 11.08 1.81
N ILE A 34 -1.02 11.60 3.02
CA ILE A 34 -0.96 10.83 4.26
C ILE A 34 -2.05 9.77 4.25
N GLU A 35 -3.27 10.10 3.84
CA GLU A 35 -4.38 9.14 3.76
C GLU A 35 -4.11 8.03 2.73
N GLU A 36 -3.65 8.37 1.53
CA GLU A 36 -3.31 7.38 0.50
C GLU A 36 -2.20 6.45 0.99
N ASN A 37 -1.10 6.99 1.54
CA ASN A 37 -0.01 6.17 2.07
C ASN A 37 -0.47 5.26 3.22
N ALA A 38 -1.34 5.75 4.11
CA ALA A 38 -1.87 4.96 5.20
C ALA A 38 -2.72 3.79 4.70
N ARG A 39 -3.57 4.01 3.68
CA ARG A 39 -4.35 2.95 3.04
C ARG A 39 -3.46 1.92 2.36
N ASP A 40 -2.50 2.36 1.56
CA ASP A 40 -1.54 1.47 0.88
C ASP A 40 -0.80 0.55 1.87
N ARG A 41 -0.37 1.11 3.01
CA ARG A 41 0.33 0.34 4.06
C ARG A 41 -0.59 -0.64 4.78
N LEU A 42 -1.86 -0.29 4.99
CA LEU A 42 -2.85 -1.20 5.55
C LEU A 42 -3.13 -2.36 4.59
N GLU A 43 -3.36 -2.08 3.31
CA GLU A 43 -3.58 -3.11 2.28
C GLU A 43 -2.37 -4.04 2.15
N ALA A 44 -1.15 -3.50 2.16
CA ALA A 44 0.07 -4.30 2.16
C ALA A 44 0.19 -5.21 3.40
N ALA A 45 -0.17 -4.70 4.59
CA ALA A 45 -0.18 -5.48 5.82
C ALA A 45 -1.26 -6.58 5.80
N ASP A 46 -2.44 -6.31 5.23
CA ASP A 46 -3.50 -7.29 5.05
C ASP A 46 -3.13 -8.38 4.06
N ALA A 47 -2.57 -8.02 2.90
CA ALA A 47 -2.05 -8.98 1.94
C ALA A 47 -0.98 -9.89 2.57
N HIS A 48 -0.07 -9.31 3.36
CA HIS A 48 0.93 -10.08 4.09
C HIS A 48 0.30 -11.04 5.12
N ARG A 49 -0.70 -10.58 5.89
CA ARG A 49 -1.43 -11.43 6.84
C ARG A 49 -2.12 -12.59 6.12
N GLN A 50 -2.77 -12.34 5.00
CA GLN A 50 -3.43 -13.37 4.19
C GLN A 50 -2.41 -14.39 3.65
N ALA A 51 -1.27 -13.92 3.15
CA ALA A 51 -0.20 -14.81 2.67
C ALA A 51 0.32 -15.73 3.80
N MET A 52 0.49 -15.20 5.01
CA MET A 52 0.90 -16.00 6.17
C MET A 52 -0.15 -17.04 6.56
N GLN A 53 -1.44 -16.69 6.55
CA GLN A 53 -2.53 -17.63 6.82
C GLN A 53 -2.61 -18.74 5.77
N GLN A 54 -2.43 -18.41 4.50
CA GLN A 54 -2.39 -19.40 3.41
C GLN A 54 -1.18 -20.32 3.54
N ALA A 55 0.00 -19.77 3.86
CA ALA A 55 1.20 -20.56 4.10
C ALA A 55 1.02 -21.52 5.29
N GLU A 56 0.37 -21.07 6.37
CA GLU A 56 0.05 -21.92 7.52
C GLU A 56 -0.98 -23.00 7.18
N ALA A 57 -2.02 -22.67 6.39
CA ALA A 57 -3.00 -23.65 5.93
C ALA A 57 -2.35 -24.74 5.06
N ILE A 58 -1.48 -24.35 4.12
CA ILE A 58 -0.71 -25.29 3.29
C ILE A 58 0.21 -26.14 4.17
N ARG A 59 0.91 -25.52 5.12
CA ARG A 59 1.77 -26.23 6.07
C ARG A 59 0.99 -27.28 6.85
N ARG A 60 -0.19 -26.94 7.39
CA ARG A 60 -1.05 -27.87 8.12
C ARG A 60 -1.55 -29.03 7.24
N LEU A 61 -1.88 -28.75 5.98
CA LEU A 61 -2.27 -29.80 5.02
C LEU A 61 -1.13 -30.78 4.70
N ILE A 62 0.11 -30.29 4.67
CA ILE A 62 1.31 -31.12 4.46
C ILE A 62 1.67 -31.90 5.74
N GLU A 63 1.58 -31.28 6.92
CA GLU A 63 1.92 -31.89 8.21
C GLU A 63 0.85 -32.90 8.69
N HIS A 64 -0.41 -32.69 8.33
CA HIS A 64 -1.53 -33.59 8.64
C HIS A 64 -2.32 -33.94 7.37
N PRO A 65 -1.78 -34.83 6.51
CA PRO A 65 -2.35 -35.14 5.20
C PRO A 65 -3.61 -36.03 5.24
N GLY A 66 -4.35 -36.11 6.35
CA GLY A 66 -5.54 -36.95 6.45
C GLY A 66 -6.40 -36.71 7.69
N TYR A 67 -7.68 -36.43 7.45
CA TYR A 67 -8.71 -37.42 7.82
C TYR A 67 -8.80 -38.44 6.69
#